data_AF-A0A956A377-F1
#
_entry.id   AF-A0A956A377-F1
#
_cell.length_a   1.000
_cell.length_b   1.000
_cell.length_c   1.000
_cell.angle_alpha   90.00
_cell.angle_beta   90.00
_cell.angle_gamma   90.00
#
_symmetry.space_group_name_H-M   'P 1'
#
loop_
_entity.id
_entity.type
_entity.pdbx_description
1 polymer ?
#
loop_
_entity_poly.entity_id
_entity_poly.type
_entity_poly.pdbx_seq_one_letter_code
_entity_poly.pdbx_strand_id
1 'polypeptide(L)'
;MDPGSTLRLRRVTGLAAVAWAIAAIGYSVSILFVAPDDLALPLRCSVAGTRALVEWSTPEAQNAGVQRGDRILSIDGIPMSSVLREGVGFLEPGSANRYAIEKPDGRVLVVDLAPAPASFHRRPGQTLLHVALLCVAALYLGAGGVVWWSRHERADAWAFMLFCSMMAADVASSPRLDLAPWSFPRVLANLPLLGASAFHLFSSYPIEPNWIVRHRRIRALPYLAALVLVPLVLFAGAFGDAGAAVVYESAFFFGTGLAVASLAIPLMERRRAYDAGIGARTDIMILAATLSLLPA
;
A
#
# COMPACT_ATOMS: atom_id res chain seq x y z
N MET A 1 7.68 -24.01 -23.39
CA MET A 1 8.56 -23.28 -22.45
C MET A 1 9.50 -24.31 -21.86
N ASP A 2 10.81 -24.10 -21.99
CA ASP A 2 11.83 -24.96 -21.39
C ASP A 2 11.70 -24.94 -19.85
N PRO A 3 11.62 -26.07 -19.15
CA PRO A 3 11.58 -26.12 -17.69
C PRO A 3 12.64 -25.24 -17.02
N GLY A 4 13.86 -25.19 -17.58
CA GLY A 4 14.96 -24.37 -17.06
C GLY A 4 14.64 -22.86 -17.11
N SER A 5 13.98 -22.40 -18.18
CA SER A 5 13.58 -21.00 -18.34
C SER A 5 12.56 -20.56 -17.28
N THR A 6 11.60 -21.44 -16.95
CA THR A 6 10.57 -21.14 -15.93
C THR A 6 11.15 -21.06 -14.53
N LEU A 7 12.12 -21.93 -14.20
CA LEU A 7 12.77 -21.93 -12.89
C LEU A 7 13.66 -20.70 -12.70
N ARG A 8 14.41 -20.27 -13.72
CA ARG A 8 15.19 -19.03 -13.68
C ARG A 8 14.29 -17.81 -13.47
N LEU A 9 13.18 -17.71 -14.21
CA LEU A 9 12.22 -16.61 -14.06
C LEU A 9 11.66 -16.54 -12.63
N ARG A 10 11.28 -17.68 -12.04
CA ARG A 10 10.79 -17.75 -10.65
C ARG A 10 11.84 -17.29 -9.64
N ARG A 11 13.09 -17.71 -9.83
CA ARG A 11 14.22 -17.29 -8.98
C ARG A 11 14.46 -15.79 -9.05
N VAL A 12 14.56 -15.22 -10.25
CA VAL A 12 14.80 -13.79 -10.44
C VAL A 12 13.67 -12.94 -9.86
N THR A 13 12.41 -13.28 -10.20
CA THR A 13 11.25 -12.52 -9.72
C THR A 13 11.02 -12.68 -8.21
N GLY A 14 11.27 -13.87 -7.66
CA GLY A 14 11.23 -14.11 -6.22
C GLY A 14 12.28 -13.29 -5.46
N LEU A 15 13.53 -13.28 -5.93
CA LEU A 15 14.60 -12.46 -5.35
C LEU A 15 14.30 -10.96 -5.46
N ALA A 16 13.79 -10.51 -6.60
CA ALA A 16 13.41 -9.11 -6.78
C ALA A 16 12.30 -8.68 -5.82
N ALA A 17 11.30 -9.53 -5.61
CA ALA A 17 10.23 -9.27 -4.65
C ALA A 17 10.74 -9.21 -3.21
N VAL A 18 11.63 -10.13 -2.81
CA VAL A 18 12.28 -10.11 -1.49
C VAL A 18 13.12 -8.85 -1.31
N ALA A 19 13.91 -8.47 -2.31
CA ALA A 19 14.73 -7.26 -2.26
C ALA A 19 13.86 -6.00 -2.11
N TRP A 20 12.73 -5.94 -2.83
CA TRP A 20 11.75 -4.87 -2.69
C TRP A 20 11.16 -4.79 -1.27
N ALA A 21 10.78 -5.93 -0.69
CA ALA A 21 10.28 -6.00 0.68
C ALA A 21 11.33 -5.55 1.71
N ILE A 22 12.58 -5.99 1.57
CA ILE A 22 13.69 -5.58 2.44
C ILE A 22 13.93 -4.07 2.33
N ALA A 23 13.92 -3.52 1.11
CA ALA A 23 14.06 -2.08 0.91
C ALA A 23 12.93 -1.29 1.58
N ALA A 24 11.68 -1.77 1.47
CA ALA A 24 10.53 -1.15 2.12
C ALA A 24 10.64 -1.19 3.66
N ILE A 25 11.06 -2.32 4.23
CA ILE A 25 11.32 -2.50 5.66
C ILE A 25 12.46 -1.58 6.13
N GLY A 26 13.60 -1.58 5.43
CA GLY A 26 14.76 -0.75 5.77
C GLY A 26 14.42 0.74 5.76
N TYR A 27 13.70 1.19 4.74
CA TYR A 27 13.21 2.57 4.68
C TYR A 27 12.24 2.87 5.82
N SER A 28 11.30 1.96 6.13
CA SER A 28 10.38 2.13 7.26
C SER A 28 11.09 2.22 8.61
N VAL A 29 12.16 1.43 8.80
CA VAL A 29 13.04 1.51 9.96
C VAL A 29 13.75 2.87 10.01
N SER A 30 14.23 3.42 8.89
CA SER A 30 14.86 4.75 8.89
C SER A 30 13.93 5.86 9.37
N ILE A 31 12.60 5.74 9.15
CA ILE A 31 11.61 6.73 9.62
C ILE A 31 11.54 6.78 11.15
N LEU A 32 11.88 5.68 11.85
CA LEU A 32 11.92 5.66 13.31
C LEU A 32 13.03 6.57 13.88
N PHE A 33 14.04 6.91 13.07
CA PHE A 33 15.19 7.72 13.47
C PHE A 33 15.11 9.18 13.02
N VAL A 34 14.02 9.61 12.38
CA VAL A 34 13.77 11.03 12.03
C VAL A 34 13.80 11.88 13.32
N ALA A 35 14.19 13.15 13.26
CA ALA A 35 14.31 13.98 14.45
C ALA A 35 12.92 14.39 15.00
N PRO A 36 12.73 14.43 16.34
CA PRO A 36 11.47 14.88 16.94
C PRO A 36 11.11 16.35 16.65
N ASP A 37 12.13 17.17 16.39
CA ASP A 37 12.03 18.62 16.21
C ASP A 37 11.78 19.03 14.75
N ASP A 38 11.69 18.07 13.85
CA ASP A 38 11.30 18.33 12.46
C ASP A 38 9.88 18.90 12.39
N LEU A 39 9.61 19.71 11.37
CA LEU A 39 8.28 20.29 11.17
C LEU A 39 7.35 19.28 10.49
N ALA A 40 6.08 19.34 10.87
CA ALA A 40 5.01 18.55 10.28
C ALA A 40 3.74 19.38 10.12
N LEU A 41 2.80 18.83 9.35
CA LEU A 41 1.48 19.45 9.20
C LEU A 41 0.78 19.52 10.57
N PRO A 42 0.05 20.60 10.88
CA PRO A 42 -0.78 20.70 12.09
C PRO A 42 -2.04 19.82 12.01
N LEU A 43 -2.14 18.96 10.99
CA LEU A 43 -3.24 18.08 10.67
C LEU A 43 -2.69 16.68 10.40
N ARG A 44 -3.37 15.66 10.93
CA ARG A 44 -3.15 14.26 10.59
C ARG A 44 -4.23 13.82 9.63
N CYS A 45 -3.83 13.18 8.53
CA CYS A 45 -4.74 12.80 7.47
C CYS A 45 -4.76 11.28 7.26
N SER A 46 -5.94 10.75 6.98
CA SER A 46 -6.10 9.48 6.29
C SER A 46 -6.12 9.74 4.78
N VAL A 47 -5.43 8.90 4.01
CA VAL A 47 -5.33 9.08 2.56
C VAL A 47 -5.94 7.87 1.85
N ALA A 48 -6.91 8.14 0.97
CA ALA A 48 -7.51 7.15 0.08
C ALA A 48 -7.42 7.65 -1.36
N GLY A 49 -6.61 6.96 -2.19
CA GLY A 49 -6.21 7.51 -3.49
C GLY A 49 -5.53 8.86 -3.30
N THR A 50 -6.03 9.91 -3.95
CA THR A 50 -5.51 11.30 -3.86
C THR A 50 -6.21 12.14 -2.79
N ARG A 51 -7.15 11.57 -2.03
CA ARG A 51 -7.97 12.31 -1.07
C ARG A 51 -7.37 12.21 0.32
N ALA A 52 -6.84 13.32 0.82
CA ALA A 52 -6.40 13.45 2.21
C ALA A 52 -7.55 13.99 3.07
N LEU A 53 -8.10 13.14 3.94
CA LEU A 53 -9.15 13.48 4.88
C LEU A 53 -8.55 13.71 6.26
N VAL A 54 -8.90 14.82 6.89
CA VAL A 54 -8.49 15.14 8.25
C VAL A 54 -9.03 14.07 9.21
N GLU A 55 -8.13 13.34 9.86
CA GLU A 55 -8.45 12.40 10.92
C GLU A 55 -8.43 13.12 12.28
N TRP A 56 -7.45 14.02 12.45
CA TRP A 56 -7.22 14.80 13.66
C TRP A 56 -6.48 16.11 13.33
N SER A 57 -6.81 17.20 14.01
CA SER A 57 -6.19 18.52 13.95
C SER A 57 -5.67 19.01 15.31
N THR A 58 -4.69 19.92 15.33
CA THR A 58 -4.26 20.64 16.55
C THR A 58 -5.41 21.48 17.14
N PRO A 59 -5.36 21.86 18.42
CA PRO A 59 -6.36 22.77 19.00
C PRO A 59 -6.49 24.09 18.23
N GLU A 60 -5.37 24.63 17.73
CA GLU A 60 -5.36 25.82 16.87
C GLU A 60 -6.19 25.61 15.60
N ALA A 61 -5.96 24.51 14.89
CA ALA A 61 -6.72 24.17 13.69
C ALA A 61 -8.21 23.89 13.99
N GLN A 62 -8.53 23.26 15.13
CA GLN A 62 -9.92 23.07 15.57
C GLN A 62 -10.61 24.41 15.83
N ASN A 63 -9.92 25.35 16.48
CA ASN A 63 -10.44 26.69 16.74
C ASN A 63 -10.60 27.50 15.44
N ALA A 64 -9.76 27.26 14.44
CA ALA A 64 -9.91 27.79 13.09
C ALA A 64 -11.05 27.13 12.29
N GLY A 65 -11.75 26.16 12.91
CA GLY A 65 -12.91 25.50 12.34
C GLY A 65 -12.60 24.23 11.56
N VAL A 66 -11.37 23.72 11.57
CA VAL A 66 -11.00 22.44 10.92
C VAL A 66 -11.52 21.25 11.72
N GLN A 67 -12.23 20.34 11.04
CA GLN A 67 -12.91 19.20 11.65
C GLN A 67 -12.47 17.87 11.03
N ARG A 68 -12.70 16.78 11.76
CA ARG A 68 -12.51 15.43 11.23
C ARG A 68 -13.45 15.19 10.05
N GLY A 69 -12.92 14.60 8.98
CA GLY A 69 -13.64 14.33 7.74
C GLY A 69 -13.54 15.45 6.69
N ASP A 70 -13.01 16.62 7.07
CA ASP A 70 -12.66 17.66 6.10
C ASP A 70 -11.59 17.16 5.13
N ARG A 71 -11.61 17.62 3.88
CA ARG A 71 -10.62 17.25 2.87
C ARG A 71 -9.62 18.38 2.64
N ILE A 72 -8.33 18.08 2.72
CA ILE A 72 -7.29 19.05 2.36
C ILE A 72 -7.14 19.08 0.84
N LEU A 73 -7.29 20.27 0.25
CA LEU A 73 -7.12 20.49 -1.18
C LEU A 73 -5.69 20.93 -1.51
N SER A 74 -5.19 21.93 -0.80
CA SER A 74 -3.86 22.52 -1.04
C SER A 74 -3.29 23.20 0.19
N ILE A 75 -1.97 23.38 0.20
CA ILE A 75 -1.20 24.13 1.20
C ILE A 75 -0.35 25.15 0.46
N ASP A 76 -0.53 26.44 0.72
CA ASP A 76 0.11 27.55 -0.03
C ASP A 76 -0.07 27.44 -1.56
N GLY A 77 -1.23 26.95 -1.98
CA GLY A 77 -1.53 26.71 -3.39
C GLY A 77 -0.89 25.44 -3.97
N ILE A 78 -0.04 24.73 -3.23
CA ILE A 78 0.52 23.43 -3.62
C ILE A 78 -0.56 22.36 -3.41
N PRO A 79 -0.99 21.63 -4.45
CA PRO A 79 -2.00 20.59 -4.31
C PRO A 79 -1.55 19.49 -3.34
N MET A 80 -2.49 18.95 -2.57
CA MET A 80 -2.19 17.95 -1.55
C MET A 80 -1.52 16.70 -2.14
N SER A 81 -1.81 16.33 -3.39
CA SER A 81 -1.12 15.24 -4.10
C SER A 81 0.38 15.45 -4.24
N SER A 82 0.79 16.71 -4.45
CA SER A 82 2.20 17.09 -4.56
C SER A 82 2.86 17.14 -3.19
N VAL A 83 2.16 17.64 -2.17
CA VAL A 83 2.60 17.55 -0.76
C VAL A 83 2.81 16.10 -0.33
N LEU A 84 1.91 15.18 -0.66
CA LEU A 84 2.06 13.75 -0.33
C LEU A 84 3.25 13.11 -1.05
N ARG A 85 3.55 13.54 -2.28
CA ARG A 85 4.68 13.03 -3.07
C ARG A 85 6.03 13.52 -2.52
N GLU A 86 6.13 14.83 -2.34
CA GLU A 86 7.40 15.53 -2.07
C GLU A 86 7.67 15.65 -0.56
N GLY A 87 6.65 15.45 0.26
CA GLY A 87 6.71 15.63 1.70
C GLY A 87 6.52 17.09 2.10
N VAL A 88 6.92 17.39 3.33
CA VAL A 88 6.66 18.68 4.00
C VAL A 88 7.90 19.58 4.07
N GLY A 89 8.84 19.42 3.14
CA GLY A 89 10.11 20.17 3.13
C GLY A 89 9.97 21.69 2.90
N PHE A 90 8.78 22.17 2.54
CA PHE A 90 8.46 23.58 2.34
C PHE A 90 7.98 24.28 3.63
N LEU A 91 7.77 23.55 4.73
CA LEU A 91 7.37 24.15 6.00
C LEU A 91 8.54 24.93 6.62
N GLU A 92 8.26 26.13 7.12
CA GLU A 92 9.25 27.00 7.76
C GLU A 92 8.89 27.28 9.23
N PRO A 93 9.85 27.28 10.16
CA PRO A 93 9.56 27.56 11.57
C PRO A 93 8.98 28.97 11.75
N GLY A 94 7.85 29.06 12.45
CA GLY A 94 7.21 30.35 12.77
C GLY A 94 6.49 31.02 11.60
N SER A 95 6.45 30.40 10.42
CA SER A 95 5.68 30.87 9.27
C SER A 95 4.40 30.05 9.14
N ALA A 96 3.23 30.70 9.16
CA ALA A 96 1.96 30.01 8.94
C ALA A 96 1.79 29.68 7.45
N ASN A 97 1.26 28.50 7.16
CA ASN A 97 0.91 28.09 5.80
C ASN A 97 -0.59 28.22 5.60
N ARG A 98 -1.01 28.57 4.39
CA ARG A 98 -2.41 28.76 4.01
C ARG A 98 -3.01 27.46 3.50
N TYR A 99 -3.94 26.90 4.26
CA TYR A 99 -4.63 25.66 3.93
C TYR A 99 -5.96 25.97 3.25
N ALA A 100 -6.21 25.32 2.10
CA ALA A 100 -7.54 25.25 1.50
C ALA A 100 -8.16 23.88 1.82
N ILE A 101 -9.28 23.90 2.54
CA ILE A 101 -9.91 22.71 3.12
C ILE A 101 -11.37 22.66 2.68
N GLU A 102 -11.76 21.61 1.97
CA GLU A 102 -13.14 21.32 1.56
C GLU A 102 -13.90 20.66 2.70
N LYS A 103 -15.03 21.25 3.08
CA LYS A 103 -15.99 20.72 4.04
C LYS A 103 -16.83 19.60 3.41
N PRO A 104 -17.48 18.75 4.23
CA PRO A 104 -18.41 17.74 3.71
C PRO A 104 -19.59 18.32 2.89
N ASP A 105 -19.94 19.59 3.10
CA ASP A 105 -20.97 20.31 2.35
C ASP A 105 -20.46 20.99 1.07
N GLY A 106 -19.18 20.79 0.71
CA GLY A 106 -18.53 21.35 -0.46
C GLY A 106 -18.00 22.79 -0.29
N ARG A 107 -18.24 23.44 0.86
CA ARG A 107 -17.65 24.76 1.12
C ARG A 107 -16.14 24.66 1.31
N VAL A 108 -15.41 25.65 0.82
CA VAL A 108 -13.96 25.73 1.03
C VAL A 108 -13.66 26.68 2.19
N LEU A 109 -13.08 26.13 3.25
CA LEU A 109 -12.48 26.86 4.36
C LEU A 109 -11.02 27.17 4.03
N VAL A 110 -10.65 28.45 4.12
CA VAL A 110 -9.25 28.89 3.97
C VAL A 110 -8.75 29.38 5.33
N VAL A 111 -7.71 28.76 5.85
CA VAL A 111 -7.15 29.05 7.17
C VAL A 111 -5.64 29.06 7.13
N ASP A 112 -5.04 29.96 7.89
CA ASP A 112 -3.59 30.02 8.09
C ASP A 112 -3.24 29.25 9.36
N LEU A 113 -2.38 28.24 9.26
CA LEU A 113 -1.99 27.39 10.38
C LEU A 113 -0.47 27.29 10.46
N ALA A 114 0.07 27.45 11.65
CA ALA A 114 1.49 27.23 11.89
C ALA A 114 1.87 25.74 11.79
N PRO A 115 3.05 25.40 11.27
CA PRO A 115 3.61 24.05 11.38
C PRO A 115 3.62 23.56 12.82
N ALA A 116 3.31 22.28 13.00
CA ALA A 116 3.43 21.62 14.30
C ALA A 116 4.79 20.90 14.39
N PRO A 117 5.36 20.75 15.60
CA PRO A 117 6.51 19.88 15.78
C PRO A 117 6.12 18.43 15.45
N ALA A 118 7.02 17.66 14.83
CA ALA A 118 6.78 16.26 14.46
C ALA A 118 6.47 15.38 15.68
N SER A 119 6.89 15.79 16.88
CA SER A 119 6.48 15.18 18.15
C SER A 119 4.96 15.14 18.34
N PHE A 120 4.20 16.06 17.74
CA PHE A 120 2.73 16.04 17.73
C PHE A 120 2.17 14.76 17.09
N HIS A 121 2.85 14.24 16.07
CA HIS A 121 2.52 12.97 15.40
C HIS A 121 3.19 11.75 16.02
N ARG A 122 4.01 11.93 17.08
CA ARG A 122 4.69 10.83 17.76
C ARG A 122 3.99 10.48 19.05
N ARG A 123 3.06 9.54 18.97
CA ARG A 123 2.50 8.91 20.17
C ARG A 123 3.25 7.62 20.48
N PRO A 124 3.52 7.31 21.75
CA PRO A 124 4.12 6.02 22.13
C PRO A 124 3.35 4.83 21.53
N GLY A 125 2.02 4.89 21.54
CA GLY A 125 1.17 3.86 20.92
C GLY A 125 1.37 3.71 19.40
N GLN A 126 1.63 4.80 18.67
CA GLN A 126 1.90 4.74 17.23
C GLN A 126 3.30 4.18 16.94
N THR A 127 4.30 4.50 17.76
CA THR A 127 5.63 3.88 17.65
C THR A 127 5.54 2.37 17.92
N LEU A 128 4.79 1.96 18.96
CA LEU A 128 4.55 0.54 19.25
C LEU A 128 3.83 -0.15 18.09
N LEU A 129 2.78 0.49 17.53
CA LEU A 129 2.08 -0.02 16.35
C LEU A 129 3.02 -0.15 15.14
N HIS A 130 3.87 0.85 14.88
CA HIS A 130 4.85 0.81 13.79
C HIS A 130 5.83 -0.35 13.97
N VAL A 131 6.40 -0.54 15.17
CA VAL A 131 7.27 -1.68 15.48
C VAL A 131 6.51 -3.01 15.32
N ALA A 132 5.27 -3.10 15.78
CA ALA A 132 4.45 -4.29 15.61
C ALA A 132 4.20 -4.61 14.12
N LEU A 133 3.90 -3.60 13.30
CA LEU A 133 3.74 -3.76 11.85
C LEU A 133 5.04 -4.17 11.16
N LEU A 134 6.20 -3.66 11.59
CA LEU A 134 7.51 -4.12 11.11
C LEU A 134 7.76 -5.60 11.46
N CYS A 135 7.38 -6.03 12.66
CA CYS A 135 7.43 -7.45 13.04
C CYS A 135 6.51 -8.29 12.15
N VAL A 136 5.29 -7.83 11.88
CA VAL A 136 4.35 -8.51 10.97
C VAL A 136 4.91 -8.59 9.55
N ALA A 137 5.52 -7.52 9.04
CA ALA A 137 6.19 -7.51 7.73
C ALA A 137 7.34 -8.53 7.67
N ALA A 138 8.17 -8.60 8.72
CA ALA A 138 9.23 -9.57 8.84
C ALA A 138 8.69 -11.02 8.90
N LEU A 139 7.57 -11.25 9.58
CA LEU A 139 6.90 -12.56 9.63
C LEU A 139 6.38 -12.98 8.25
N TYR A 140 5.74 -12.06 7.50
CA TYR A 140 5.31 -12.33 6.13
C TYR A 140 6.51 -12.75 5.26
N LEU A 141 7.58 -11.95 5.28
CA LEU A 141 8.77 -12.21 4.48
C LEU A 141 9.45 -13.52 4.89
N GLY A 142 9.55 -13.80 6.19
CA GLY A 142 10.10 -15.04 6.73
C GLY A 142 9.28 -16.28 6.32
N ALA A 143 7.95 -16.22 6.43
CA ALA A 143 7.07 -17.31 6.02
C ALA A 143 7.18 -17.61 4.52
N GLY A 144 7.13 -16.56 3.68
CA GLY A 144 7.35 -16.68 2.23
C GLY A 144 8.73 -17.26 1.91
N GLY A 145 9.77 -16.77 2.61
CA GLY A 145 11.15 -17.26 2.54
C GLY A 145 11.29 -18.75 2.81
N VAL A 146 10.77 -19.22 3.95
CA VAL A 146 10.87 -20.62 4.37
C VAL A 146 10.14 -21.55 3.39
N VAL A 147 8.91 -21.18 3.00
CA VAL A 147 8.11 -21.99 2.06
C VAL A 147 8.79 -22.07 0.70
N TRP A 148 9.29 -20.93 0.22
CA TRP A 148 9.96 -20.87 -1.07
C TRP A 148 11.28 -21.62 -1.07
N TRP A 149 12.12 -21.45 -0.04
CA TRP A 149 13.38 -22.18 0.08
C TRP A 149 13.17 -23.70 0.06
N SER A 150 12.16 -24.17 0.80
CA SER A 150 11.83 -25.60 0.89
C SER A 150 11.29 -26.18 -0.43
N ARG A 151 10.67 -25.36 -1.29
CA ARG A 151 9.93 -25.82 -2.48
C ARG A 151 10.08 -24.88 -3.68
N HIS A 152 11.28 -24.38 -3.93
CA HIS A 152 11.52 -23.30 -4.90
C HIS A 152 11.13 -23.64 -6.35
N GLU A 153 11.01 -24.93 -6.67
CA GLU A 153 10.60 -25.41 -7.99
C GLU A 153 9.09 -25.34 -8.21
N ARG A 154 8.28 -25.20 -7.15
CA ARG A 154 6.82 -25.23 -7.26
C ARG A 154 6.23 -23.85 -7.51
N ALA A 155 5.21 -23.81 -8.36
CA ALA A 155 4.55 -22.56 -8.75
C ALA A 155 3.76 -21.92 -7.60
N ASP A 156 3.15 -22.73 -6.73
CA ASP A 156 2.41 -22.30 -5.54
C ASP A 156 3.33 -21.63 -4.51
N ALA A 157 4.50 -22.22 -4.23
CA ALA A 157 5.51 -21.65 -3.34
C ALA A 157 6.05 -20.31 -3.86
N TRP A 158 6.23 -20.19 -5.18
CA TRP A 158 6.61 -18.93 -5.82
C TRP A 158 5.51 -17.86 -5.72
N ALA A 159 4.26 -18.20 -6.01
CA ALA A 159 3.14 -17.27 -5.88
C ALA A 159 2.96 -16.77 -4.44
N PHE A 160 3.10 -17.68 -3.47
CA PHE A 160 3.07 -17.36 -2.04
C PHE A 160 4.20 -16.40 -1.63
N MET A 161 5.42 -16.65 -2.10
CA MET A 161 6.55 -15.75 -1.86
C MET A 161 6.33 -14.34 -2.41
N LEU A 162 5.83 -14.22 -3.64
CA LEU A 162 5.51 -12.93 -4.24
C LEU A 162 4.48 -12.17 -3.40
N PHE A 163 3.39 -12.86 -3.01
CA PHE A 163 2.36 -12.26 -2.17
C PHE A 163 2.89 -11.82 -0.80
N CYS A 164 3.61 -12.69 -0.09
CA CYS A 164 4.24 -12.38 1.18
C CYS A 164 5.19 -11.19 1.09
N SER A 165 5.96 -11.09 0.01
CA SER A 165 6.87 -9.97 -0.21
C SER A 165 6.12 -8.65 -0.43
N MET A 166 5.04 -8.65 -1.23
CA MET A 166 4.24 -7.44 -1.47
C MET A 166 3.47 -7.02 -0.21
N MET A 167 2.93 -7.96 0.56
CA MET A 167 2.32 -7.70 1.87
C MET A 167 3.33 -7.13 2.86
N ALA A 168 4.54 -7.71 2.93
CA ALA A 168 5.60 -7.18 3.79
C ALA A 168 5.97 -5.75 3.40
N ALA A 169 6.10 -5.45 2.11
CA ALA A 169 6.37 -4.10 1.62
C ALA A 169 5.22 -3.13 1.95
N ASP A 170 3.97 -3.56 1.80
CA ASP A 170 2.79 -2.74 2.08
C ASP A 170 2.66 -2.42 3.58
N VAL A 171 2.72 -3.45 4.42
CA VAL A 171 2.64 -3.33 5.88
C VAL A 171 3.79 -2.50 6.42
N ALA A 172 5.00 -2.65 5.89
CA ALA A 172 6.13 -1.81 6.29
C ALA A 172 5.96 -0.35 5.83
N SER A 173 5.22 -0.09 4.76
CA SER A 173 5.06 1.25 4.21
C SER A 173 3.86 2.02 4.78
N SER A 174 2.92 1.35 5.45
CA SER A 174 1.70 1.97 5.99
C SER A 174 1.90 2.96 7.15
N PRO A 175 2.87 2.79 8.07
CA PRO A 175 3.05 3.74 9.17
C PRO A 175 3.65 5.04 8.65
N ARG A 176 3.15 6.18 9.17
CA ARG A 176 3.82 7.49 9.04
C ARG A 176 4.05 7.93 7.59
N LEU A 177 3.05 7.72 6.73
CA LEU A 177 3.09 8.15 5.31
C LEU A 177 3.39 9.64 5.14
N ASP A 178 3.04 10.43 6.15
CA ASP A 178 3.18 11.87 6.24
C ASP A 178 4.59 12.34 6.62
N LEU A 179 5.42 11.48 7.22
CA LEU A 179 6.70 11.90 7.80
C LEU A 179 7.92 11.71 6.88
N ALA A 180 7.79 10.99 5.76
CA ALA A 180 8.95 10.68 4.94
C ALA A 180 8.70 10.92 3.44
N PRO A 181 9.65 11.58 2.76
CA PRO A 181 9.49 11.92 1.34
C PRO A 181 9.43 10.64 0.52
N TRP A 182 8.55 10.57 -0.47
CA TRP A 182 8.29 9.36 -1.28
C TRP A 182 7.53 8.23 -0.58
N SER A 183 7.12 8.36 0.69
CA SER A 183 6.32 7.32 1.36
C SER A 183 5.03 7.01 0.60
N PHE A 184 4.30 8.05 0.19
CA PHE A 184 3.03 7.90 -0.51
C PHE A 184 3.17 7.32 -1.94
N PRO A 185 4.03 7.85 -2.83
CA PRO A 185 4.30 7.24 -4.13
C PRO A 185 4.74 5.77 -4.03
N ARG A 186 5.52 5.42 -3.00
CA ARG A 186 5.97 4.04 -2.78
C ARG A 186 4.81 3.10 -2.42
N VAL A 187 3.92 3.50 -1.52
CA VAL A 187 2.71 2.71 -1.23
C VAL A 187 1.88 2.51 -2.48
N LEU A 188 1.60 3.60 -3.21
CA LEU A 188 0.82 3.51 -4.43
C LEU A 188 1.49 2.68 -5.52
N ALA A 189 2.82 2.70 -5.63
CA ALA A 189 3.55 1.86 -6.56
C ALA A 189 3.49 0.37 -6.16
N ASN A 190 3.38 0.08 -4.86
CA ASN A 190 3.25 -1.29 -4.38
C ASN A 190 1.85 -1.90 -4.61
N LEU A 191 0.79 -1.08 -4.59
CA LEU A 191 -0.60 -1.55 -4.72
C LEU A 191 -0.89 -2.38 -5.99
N PRO A 192 -0.45 -1.99 -7.21
CA PRO A 192 -0.63 -2.83 -8.40
C PRO A 192 0.07 -4.20 -8.29
N LEU A 193 1.27 -4.23 -7.72
CA LEU A 193 2.02 -5.48 -7.52
C LEU A 193 1.34 -6.37 -6.48
N LEU A 194 0.80 -5.77 -5.41
CA LEU A 194 0.00 -6.47 -4.42
C LEU A 194 -1.23 -7.11 -5.07
N GLY A 195 -2.02 -6.35 -5.82
CA GLY A 195 -3.18 -6.89 -6.55
C GLY A 195 -2.82 -8.02 -7.51
N ALA A 196 -1.74 -7.86 -8.29
CA ALA A 196 -1.26 -8.90 -9.21
C ALA A 196 -0.80 -10.17 -8.46
N SER A 197 -0.10 -10.02 -7.35
CA SER A 197 0.35 -11.15 -6.51
C SER A 197 -0.81 -11.86 -5.81
N ALA A 198 -1.84 -11.12 -5.37
CA ALA A 198 -3.05 -11.70 -4.80
C ALA A 198 -3.81 -12.53 -5.85
N PHE A 199 -4.03 -11.97 -7.05
CA PHE A 199 -4.63 -12.72 -8.16
C PHE A 199 -3.85 -13.99 -8.48
N HIS A 200 -2.53 -13.89 -8.53
CA HIS A 200 -1.67 -15.03 -8.81
C HIS A 200 -1.72 -16.09 -7.70
N LEU A 201 -1.70 -15.69 -6.43
CA LEU A 201 -1.85 -16.59 -5.30
C LEU A 201 -3.21 -17.32 -5.36
N PHE A 202 -4.31 -16.57 -5.44
CA PHE A 202 -5.66 -17.14 -5.41
C PHE A 202 -6.02 -17.95 -6.66
N SER A 203 -5.36 -17.70 -7.79
CA SER A 203 -5.47 -18.53 -8.99
C SER A 203 -4.56 -19.76 -8.98
N SER A 204 -3.65 -19.89 -8.01
CA SER A 204 -2.69 -21.02 -7.91
C SER A 204 -2.92 -21.89 -6.68
N TYR A 205 -3.50 -21.32 -5.62
CA TYR A 205 -3.72 -21.95 -4.34
C TYR A 205 -5.12 -21.57 -3.80
N PRO A 206 -5.86 -22.51 -3.17
CA PRO A 206 -5.46 -23.88 -2.84
C PRO A 206 -5.68 -24.88 -3.99
N ILE A 207 -6.49 -24.54 -4.99
CA ILE A 207 -6.71 -25.32 -6.22
C ILE A 207 -6.58 -24.37 -7.41
N GLU A 208 -5.88 -24.84 -8.44
CA GLU A 208 -5.81 -24.14 -9.72
C GLU A 208 -7.16 -24.25 -10.46
N PRO A 209 -7.85 -23.13 -10.75
CA PRO A 209 -9.10 -23.15 -11.49
C PRO A 209 -8.93 -23.74 -12.89
N ASN A 210 -9.94 -24.47 -13.40
CA ASN A 210 -9.83 -25.14 -14.71
C ASN A 210 -9.57 -24.16 -15.87
N TRP A 211 -10.12 -22.95 -15.77
CA TRP A 211 -9.92 -21.90 -16.78
C TRP A 211 -8.47 -21.37 -16.77
N ILE A 212 -7.81 -21.34 -15.61
CA ILE A 212 -6.38 -21.01 -15.51
C ILE A 212 -5.51 -22.14 -16.06
N VAL A 213 -5.86 -23.41 -15.77
CA VAL A 213 -5.14 -24.56 -16.33
C VAL A 213 -5.13 -24.48 -17.87
N ARG A 214 -6.29 -24.17 -18.47
CA ARG A 214 -6.44 -24.00 -19.93
C ARG A 214 -5.74 -22.75 -20.44
N HIS A 215 -5.78 -21.65 -19.70
CA HIS A 215 -5.28 -20.34 -20.11
C HIS A 215 -4.26 -19.75 -19.13
N ARG A 216 -3.14 -20.47 -18.95
CA ARG A 216 -2.09 -20.11 -17.97
C ARG A 216 -1.55 -18.68 -18.13
N ARG A 217 -1.61 -18.11 -19.34
CA ARG A 217 -1.14 -16.75 -19.65
C ARG A 217 -1.99 -15.66 -19.01
N ILE A 218 -3.22 -15.94 -18.56
CA ILE A 218 -4.07 -14.93 -17.91
C ILE A 218 -3.40 -14.36 -16.66
N ARG A 219 -2.61 -15.18 -15.93
CA ARG A 219 -1.82 -14.72 -14.78
C ARG A 219 -0.82 -13.62 -15.10
N ALA A 220 -0.36 -13.51 -16.35
CA ALA A 220 0.58 -12.45 -16.73
C ALA A 220 -0.12 -11.09 -16.90
N LEU A 221 -1.42 -11.05 -17.16
CA LEU A 221 -2.14 -9.80 -17.46
C LEU A 221 -2.08 -8.81 -16.29
N PRO A 222 -2.34 -9.21 -15.03
CA PRO A 222 -2.17 -8.30 -13.89
C PRO A 222 -0.75 -7.77 -13.72
N TYR A 223 0.26 -8.62 -13.95
CA TYR A 223 1.66 -8.18 -13.84
C TYR A 223 2.06 -7.23 -14.95
N LEU A 224 1.53 -7.39 -16.16
CA LEU A 224 1.73 -6.43 -17.25
C LEU A 224 1.11 -5.07 -16.94
N ALA A 225 -0.10 -5.06 -16.39
CA ALA A 225 -0.73 -3.83 -15.92
C ALA A 225 0.07 -3.18 -14.78
N ALA A 226 0.53 -3.97 -13.81
CA ALA A 226 1.39 -3.47 -12.73
C ALA A 226 2.73 -2.94 -13.24
N LEU A 227 3.35 -3.58 -14.24
CA LEU A 227 4.60 -3.13 -14.86
C LEU A 227 4.47 -1.78 -15.55
N VAL A 228 3.26 -1.41 -15.98
CA VAL A 228 2.94 -0.09 -16.53
C VAL A 228 2.60 0.90 -15.41
N LEU A 229 1.77 0.51 -14.44
CA LEU A 229 1.30 1.42 -13.38
C LEU A 229 2.42 1.83 -12.41
N VAL A 230 3.33 0.92 -12.05
CA VAL A 230 4.45 1.19 -11.14
C VAL A 230 5.30 2.38 -11.63
N PRO A 231 5.87 2.39 -12.85
CA PRO A 231 6.64 3.53 -13.32
C PRO A 231 5.78 4.77 -13.51
N LEU A 232 4.52 4.65 -13.95
CA LEU A 232 3.63 5.82 -14.04
C LEU A 232 3.47 6.50 -12.67
N VAL A 233 3.30 5.74 -11.60
CA VAL A 233 3.20 6.28 -10.22
C VAL A 233 4.51 6.97 -9.81
N LEU A 234 5.66 6.32 -10.06
CA LEU A 234 6.97 6.86 -9.69
C LEU A 234 7.30 8.15 -10.46
N PHE A 235 6.87 8.26 -11.71
CA PHE A 235 7.09 9.43 -12.57
C PHE A 235 5.84 10.32 -12.71
N ALA A 236 4.87 10.18 -11.80
CA ALA A 236 3.58 10.87 -11.90
C ALA A 236 3.72 12.40 -11.98
N GLY A 237 4.75 12.97 -11.32
CA GLY A 237 5.03 14.41 -11.36
C GLY A 237 5.29 14.96 -12.76
N ALA A 238 5.76 14.14 -13.70
CA ALA A 238 5.99 14.56 -15.09
C ALA A 238 4.69 14.87 -15.86
N PHE A 239 3.53 14.45 -15.34
CA PHE A 239 2.22 14.67 -15.97
C PHE A 239 1.43 15.86 -15.37
N GLY A 240 2.06 16.64 -14.48
CA GLY A 240 1.39 17.69 -13.71
C GLY A 240 0.39 17.13 -12.67
N ASP A 241 -0.23 18.01 -11.89
CA ASP A 241 -1.06 17.59 -10.74
C ASP A 241 -2.29 16.77 -11.15
N ALA A 242 -2.99 17.19 -12.21
CA ALA A 242 -4.17 16.48 -12.70
C ALA A 242 -3.81 15.09 -13.25
N GLY A 243 -2.71 14.98 -14.02
CA GLY A 243 -2.22 13.71 -14.54
C GLY A 243 -1.75 12.78 -13.42
N ALA A 244 -1.02 13.31 -12.44
CA ALA A 244 -0.58 12.56 -11.27
C ALA A 244 -1.78 11.99 -10.49
N ALA A 245 -2.83 12.78 -10.30
CA ALA A 245 -4.03 12.34 -9.59
C ALA A 245 -4.70 11.14 -10.28
N VAL A 246 -4.86 11.19 -11.60
CA VAL A 246 -5.44 10.07 -12.39
C VAL A 246 -4.58 8.81 -12.27
N VAL A 247 -3.26 8.95 -12.33
CA VAL A 247 -2.33 7.82 -12.18
C VAL A 247 -2.44 7.19 -10.80
N TYR A 248 -2.47 8.00 -9.75
CA TYR A 248 -2.58 7.54 -8.36
C TYR A 248 -3.92 6.84 -8.09
N GLU A 249 -5.03 7.39 -8.57
CA GLU A 249 -6.34 6.74 -8.48
C GLU A 249 -6.37 5.43 -9.26
N SER A 250 -5.80 5.40 -10.47
CA SER A 250 -5.73 4.19 -11.29
C SER A 250 -4.95 3.07 -10.60
N ALA A 251 -3.79 3.39 -10.01
CA ALA A 251 -2.99 2.43 -9.27
C ALA A 251 -3.72 1.89 -8.02
N PHE A 252 -4.38 2.78 -7.28
CA PHE A 252 -5.18 2.43 -6.11
C PHE A 252 -6.34 1.49 -6.47
N PHE A 253 -7.21 1.91 -7.41
CA PHE A 253 -8.37 1.11 -7.80
C PHE A 253 -7.99 -0.20 -8.48
N PHE A 254 -6.94 -0.21 -9.30
CA PHE A 254 -6.43 -1.45 -9.88
C PHE A 254 -5.93 -2.41 -8.79
N GLY A 255 -5.05 -1.95 -7.90
CA GLY A 255 -4.45 -2.79 -6.86
C GLY A 255 -5.49 -3.34 -5.89
N THR A 256 -6.27 -2.47 -5.27
CA THR A 256 -7.30 -2.84 -4.30
C THR A 256 -8.45 -3.61 -4.96
N GLY A 257 -8.95 -3.12 -6.11
CA GLY A 257 -10.04 -3.77 -6.83
C GLY A 257 -9.68 -5.17 -7.30
N LEU A 258 -8.46 -5.37 -7.81
CA LEU A 258 -7.99 -6.69 -8.21
C LEU A 258 -7.78 -7.62 -7.00
N ALA A 259 -7.22 -7.12 -5.89
CA ALA A 259 -7.05 -7.91 -4.68
C ALA A 259 -8.40 -8.41 -4.14
N VAL A 260 -9.40 -7.52 -4.06
CA VAL A 260 -10.77 -7.86 -3.63
C VAL A 260 -11.43 -8.83 -4.61
N ALA A 261 -11.39 -8.54 -5.92
CA ALA A 261 -11.96 -9.42 -6.94
C ALA A 261 -11.34 -10.82 -6.94
N SER A 262 -10.05 -10.93 -6.60
CA SER A 262 -9.35 -12.21 -6.53
C SER A 262 -9.91 -13.14 -5.44
N LEU A 263 -10.62 -12.62 -4.43
CA LEU A 263 -11.32 -13.44 -3.42
C LEU A 263 -12.50 -14.21 -3.98
N ALA A 264 -13.07 -13.78 -5.11
CA ALA A 264 -14.12 -14.53 -5.78
C ALA A 264 -13.61 -15.88 -6.31
N ILE A 265 -12.31 -15.99 -6.63
CA ILE A 265 -11.71 -17.22 -7.17
C ILE A 265 -11.86 -18.41 -6.20
N PRO A 266 -11.34 -18.35 -4.95
CA PRO A 266 -11.51 -19.45 -4.02
C PRO A 266 -12.97 -19.67 -3.62
N LEU A 267 -13.80 -18.63 -3.62
CA LEU A 267 -15.24 -18.77 -3.36
C LEU A 267 -15.94 -19.60 -4.46
N MET A 268 -15.62 -19.33 -5.73
CA MET A 268 -16.15 -20.07 -6.88
C MET A 268 -15.63 -21.52 -6.93
N GLU A 269 -14.38 -21.75 -6.52
CA GLU A 269 -13.76 -23.07 -6.50
C GLU A 269 -14.05 -23.86 -5.20
N ARG A 270 -14.80 -23.30 -4.26
CA ARG A 270 -15.04 -23.89 -2.93
C ARG A 270 -15.58 -25.31 -2.99
N ARG A 271 -16.60 -25.57 -3.82
CA ARG A 271 -17.18 -26.92 -3.96
C ARG A 271 -16.14 -27.95 -4.42
N ARG A 272 -15.34 -27.60 -5.43
CA ARG A 272 -14.27 -28.46 -5.92
C ARG A 272 -13.18 -28.68 -4.89
N ALA A 273 -12.92 -27.69 -4.03
CA ALA A 273 -11.98 -27.85 -2.93
C ALA A 273 -12.47 -28.84 -1.87
N TYR A 274 -13.77 -28.85 -1.57
CA TYR A 274 -14.38 -29.85 -0.71
C TYR A 274 -14.31 -31.25 -1.33
N ASP A 275 -14.64 -31.39 -2.61
CA ASP A 275 -14.56 -32.66 -3.33
C ASP A 275 -13.12 -33.21 -3.36
N ALA A 276 -12.11 -32.33 -3.39
CA ALA A 276 -10.69 -32.68 -3.34
C ALA A 276 -10.12 -32.87 -1.92
N GLY A 277 -10.94 -32.82 -0.87
CA GLY A 277 -10.51 -33.01 0.52
C GLY A 277 -9.71 -31.86 1.13
N ILE A 278 -9.73 -30.68 0.52
CA ILE A 278 -9.01 -29.47 0.99
C ILE A 278 -9.95 -28.28 1.26
N GLY A 279 -11.25 -28.55 1.46
CA GLY A 279 -12.26 -27.53 1.77
C GLY A 279 -11.92 -26.67 2.98
N ALA A 280 -11.47 -27.29 4.09
CA ALA A 280 -11.11 -26.56 5.32
C ALA A 280 -10.00 -25.53 5.10
N ARG A 281 -8.99 -25.83 4.26
CA ARG A 281 -7.91 -24.88 3.93
C ARG A 281 -8.43 -23.68 3.13
N THR A 282 -9.37 -23.95 2.22
CA THR A 282 -10.03 -22.92 1.41
C THR A 282 -10.85 -21.98 2.29
N ASP A 283 -11.60 -22.53 3.25
CA ASP A 283 -12.41 -21.72 4.16
C ASP A 283 -11.54 -20.85 5.09
N ILE A 284 -10.43 -21.37 5.62
CA ILE A 284 -9.45 -20.57 6.38
C ILE A 284 -8.89 -19.43 5.53
N MET A 285 -8.55 -19.70 4.28
CA MET A 285 -8.01 -18.70 3.37
C MET A 285 -9.02 -17.60 3.04
N ILE A 286 -10.29 -17.98 2.76
CA ILE A 286 -11.37 -17.03 2.52
C ILE A 286 -11.62 -16.19 3.78
N LEU A 287 -11.67 -16.82 4.96
CA LEU A 287 -11.87 -16.12 6.23
C LEU A 287 -10.74 -15.12 6.49
N ALA A 288 -9.48 -15.55 6.40
CA ALA A 288 -8.32 -14.69 6.61
C ALA A 288 -8.31 -13.51 5.64
N ALA A 289 -8.61 -13.76 4.36
CA ALA A 289 -8.67 -12.71 3.36
C ALA A 289 -9.85 -11.75 3.58
N THR A 290 -11.01 -12.25 4.01
CA THR A 290 -12.18 -11.40 4.33
C THR A 290 -11.90 -10.54 5.56
N LEU A 291 -11.30 -11.11 6.61
CA LEU A 291 -10.89 -10.39 7.80
C LEU A 291 -9.85 -9.30 7.48
N SER A 292 -8.97 -9.54 6.51
CA SER A 292 -7.99 -8.53 6.05
C SER A 292 -8.61 -7.33 5.33
N LEU A 293 -9.86 -7.45 4.86
CA LEU A 293 -10.61 -6.36 4.23
C LEU A 293 -11.48 -5.57 5.20
N LEU A 294 -11.66 -6.05 6.43
CA LEU A 294 -12.42 -5.30 7.42
C LEU A 294 -11.61 -4.06 7.83
N PRO A 295 -12.25 -2.89 7.94
CA PRO A 295 -11.59 -1.71 8.49
C PRO A 295 -11.12 -2.01 9.91
N ALA A 296 -9.84 -1.73 10.18
CA ALA A 296 -9.23 -1.84 11.50
C ALA A 296 -9.67 -0.69 12.42
#